data_AF-A0A7Y2RFE9-F1
#
_entry.id   AF-A0A7Y2RFE9-F1
#
_cell.length_a   1.000
_cell.length_b   1.000
_cell.length_c   1.000
_cell.angle_alpha   90.00
_cell.angle_beta   90.00
_cell.angle_gamma   90.00
#
_symmetry.space_group_name_H-M   'P 1'
#
loop_
_entity.id
_entity.type
_entity.pdbx_description
1 polymer ?
#
loop_
_entity_poly.entity_id
_entity_poly.type
_entity_poly.pdbx_seq_one_letter_code
_entity_poly.pdbx_strand_id
1 'polypeptide(L)'
;MIYLSVITVITIIILAVLLYRAIKLVKDKQANLESLQANLDRTRTNLAVHEQKNDELHHELNRFRAEAGTLRNKVEKLSQFQHILNIEQYVAERQNQVENFVEATKIEAESLLQGMKAYIEKVRHYLDSYEKNSKQKLEIEAREQLHGFYNQAMQQQNLTAISRALEHKINGYGSEYLFPAHTLLDELIDGYDHIDSALHLDEVRRKIKNAIDHHGVGDCDYVEEKRRLSAIALVTHVFNSKADLYLSRLRHDNLGELIQSLQDDFILINHYGAAFSYARIHESFLNLRLEELKFAALVLEFKEKQQEQQTKMQVHMMEG
;
A
#
# COMPACT_ATOMS: atom_id res chain seq x y z
N MET A 1 -124.65 89.94 13.46
CA MET A 1 -123.30 90.50 13.26
C MET A 1 -122.27 89.91 14.24
N ILE A 2 -122.28 88.60 14.51
CA ILE A 2 -121.30 87.90 15.38
C ILE A 2 -120.71 86.65 14.68
N TYR A 3 -121.42 86.05 13.72
CA TYR A 3 -120.98 84.86 13.00
C TYR A 3 -119.88 85.11 11.93
N LEU A 4 -119.70 86.34 11.43
CA LEU A 4 -118.75 86.63 10.36
C LEU A 4 -117.30 86.78 10.86
N SER A 5 -117.08 87.24 12.10
CA SER A 5 -115.75 87.43 12.68
C SER A 5 -115.10 86.13 13.17
N VAL A 6 -115.91 85.14 13.57
CA VAL A 6 -115.41 83.82 14.02
C VAL A 6 -114.87 83.00 12.84
N ILE A 7 -115.52 83.07 11.68
CA ILE A 7 -115.11 82.35 10.46
C ILE A 7 -113.78 82.90 9.90
N THR A 8 -113.55 84.22 9.97
CA THR A 8 -112.30 84.83 9.52
C THR A 8 -111.10 84.48 10.41
N VAL A 9 -111.30 84.34 11.73
CA VAL A 9 -110.22 83.94 12.65
C VAL A 9 -109.86 82.46 12.48
N ILE A 10 -110.85 81.59 12.31
CA ILE A 10 -110.62 80.15 12.08
C ILE A 10 -109.88 79.92 10.76
N THR A 11 -110.22 80.64 9.69
CA THR A 11 -109.54 80.52 8.40
C THR A 11 -108.09 80.99 8.43
N ILE A 12 -107.77 82.06 9.18
CA ILE A 12 -106.38 82.52 9.36
C ILE A 12 -105.55 81.49 10.15
N ILE A 13 -106.12 80.88 11.19
CA ILE A 13 -105.43 79.85 11.98
C ILE A 13 -105.16 78.60 11.12
N ILE A 14 -106.14 78.17 10.31
CA ILE A 14 -105.96 77.05 9.39
C ILE A 14 -104.87 77.37 8.35
N LEU A 15 -104.86 78.58 7.80
CA LEU A 15 -103.85 79.00 6.82
C LEU A 15 -102.45 79.05 7.45
N ALA A 16 -102.33 79.53 8.68
CA ALA A 16 -101.07 79.56 9.43
C ALA A 16 -100.56 78.15 9.76
N VAL A 17 -101.44 77.21 10.10
CA VAL A 17 -101.08 75.80 10.33
C VAL A 17 -100.65 75.12 9.02
N LEU A 18 -101.32 75.41 7.90
CA LEU A 18 -100.92 74.90 6.58
C LEU A 18 -99.57 75.47 6.14
N LEU A 19 -99.32 76.76 6.34
CA LEU A 19 -98.03 77.40 6.08
C LEU A 19 -96.92 76.81 6.96
N TYR A 20 -97.18 76.63 8.25
CA TYR A 20 -96.22 76.01 9.16
C TYR A 20 -95.89 74.56 8.76
N ARG A 21 -96.90 73.77 8.37
CA ARG A 21 -96.69 72.41 7.85
C ARG A 21 -95.89 72.43 6.55
N ALA A 22 -96.19 73.34 5.62
CA ALA A 22 -95.46 73.47 4.36
C ALA A 22 -93.99 73.85 4.59
N ILE A 23 -93.73 74.83 5.46
CA ILE A 23 -92.36 75.25 5.82
C ILE A 23 -91.61 74.12 6.50
N LYS A 24 -92.23 73.41 7.45
CA LYS A 24 -91.62 72.24 8.10
C LYS A 24 -91.29 71.15 7.09
N LEU A 25 -92.20 70.86 6.15
CA LEU A 25 -92.01 69.84 5.12
C LEU A 25 -90.92 70.21 4.11
N VAL A 26 -90.79 71.50 3.77
CA VAL A 26 -89.67 72.00 2.94
C VAL A 26 -88.35 71.89 3.69
N LYS A 27 -88.32 72.24 4.98
CA LYS A 27 -87.12 72.15 5.82
C LYS A 27 -86.68 70.70 6.04
N ASP A 28 -87.63 69.78 6.27
CA ASP A 28 -87.36 68.34 6.38
C ASP A 28 -86.88 67.77 5.03
N LYS A 29 -87.45 68.22 3.90
CA LYS A 29 -86.96 67.84 2.56
C LYS A 29 -85.57 68.40 2.26
N GLN A 30 -85.26 69.63 2.68
CA GLN A 30 -83.92 70.21 2.56
C GLN A 30 -82.90 69.46 3.41
N ALA A 31 -83.22 69.14 4.67
CA ALA A 31 -82.34 68.33 5.52
C ALA A 31 -82.11 66.92 4.95
N ASN A 32 -83.15 66.31 4.37
CA ASN A 32 -83.01 65.03 3.66
C ASN A 32 -82.15 65.16 2.38
N LEU A 33 -82.28 66.24 1.61
CA LEU A 33 -81.43 66.49 0.44
C LEU A 33 -79.97 66.73 0.82
N GLU A 34 -79.72 67.50 1.88
CA GLU A 34 -78.36 67.76 2.39
C GLU A 34 -77.71 66.48 2.92
N SER A 35 -78.44 65.65 3.68
CA SER A 35 -77.93 64.34 4.12
C SER A 35 -77.73 63.37 2.97
N LEU A 36 -78.57 63.41 1.93
CA LEU A 36 -78.39 62.59 0.73
C LEU A 36 -77.19 63.05 -0.10
N GLN A 37 -76.97 64.36 -0.23
CA GLN A 37 -75.77 64.93 -0.85
C GLN A 37 -74.51 64.57 -0.05
N ALA A 38 -74.53 64.72 1.27
CA ALA A 38 -73.41 64.33 2.13
C ALA A 38 -73.09 62.83 2.04
N ASN A 39 -74.11 61.98 1.91
CA ASN A 39 -73.92 60.55 1.69
C ASN A 39 -73.37 60.25 0.29
N LEU A 40 -73.84 60.95 -0.74
CA LEU A 40 -73.36 60.81 -2.11
C LEU A 40 -71.89 61.26 -2.24
N ASP A 41 -71.51 62.33 -1.54
CA ASP A 41 -70.12 62.79 -1.50
C ASP A 41 -69.24 61.82 -0.71
N ARG A 42 -69.72 61.27 0.42
CA ARG A 42 -69.00 60.21 1.15
C ARG A 42 -68.82 58.94 0.31
N THR A 43 -69.82 58.52 -0.45
CA THR A 43 -69.68 57.33 -1.31
C THR A 43 -68.73 57.60 -2.47
N ARG A 44 -68.74 58.81 -3.05
CA ARG A 44 -67.74 59.23 -4.04
C ARG A 44 -66.33 59.25 -3.49
N THR A 45 -66.11 59.79 -2.29
CA THR A 45 -64.78 59.78 -1.68
C THR A 45 -64.32 58.36 -1.35
N ASN A 46 -65.21 57.51 -0.83
CA ASN A 46 -64.87 56.13 -0.55
C ASN A 46 -64.57 55.35 -1.83
N LEU A 47 -65.34 55.57 -2.89
CA LEU A 47 -65.09 54.96 -4.20
C LEU A 47 -63.71 55.38 -4.75
N ALA A 48 -63.38 56.68 -4.68
CA ALA A 48 -62.08 57.17 -5.12
C ALA A 48 -60.91 56.57 -4.30
N VAL A 49 -61.07 56.41 -2.98
CA VAL A 49 -60.08 55.75 -2.12
C VAL A 49 -59.95 54.25 -2.47
N HIS A 50 -61.06 53.58 -2.76
CA HIS A 50 -61.03 52.18 -3.20
C HIS A 50 -60.40 52.02 -4.57
N GLU A 51 -60.65 52.93 -5.52
CA GLU A 51 -60.01 52.96 -6.84
C GLU A 51 -58.49 53.16 -6.70
N GLN A 52 -58.05 54.14 -5.90
CA GLN A 52 -56.62 54.35 -5.63
C GLN A 52 -55.96 53.11 -5.02
N LYS A 53 -56.62 52.48 -4.03
CA LYS A 53 -56.10 51.26 -3.40
C LYS A 53 -56.05 50.09 -4.39
N ASN A 54 -57.00 50.02 -5.32
CA ASN A 54 -56.99 49.00 -6.36
C ASN A 54 -55.86 49.22 -7.37
N ASP A 55 -55.59 50.48 -7.73
CA ASP A 55 -54.46 50.86 -8.59
C ASP A 55 -53.12 50.54 -7.92
N GLU A 56 -52.95 50.88 -6.63
CA GLU A 56 -51.77 50.51 -5.83
C GLU A 56 -51.57 48.99 -5.80
N LEU A 57 -52.64 48.23 -5.55
CA LEU A 57 -52.58 46.76 -5.53
C LEU A 57 -52.25 46.20 -6.92
N HIS A 58 -52.78 46.80 -8.00
CA HIS A 58 -52.43 46.42 -9.37
C HIS A 58 -50.95 46.69 -9.68
N HIS A 59 -50.41 47.81 -9.20
CA HIS A 59 -48.98 48.11 -9.33
C HIS A 59 -48.11 47.10 -8.57
N GLU A 60 -48.44 46.77 -7.32
CA GLU A 60 -47.73 45.74 -6.55
C GLU A 60 -47.80 44.37 -7.22
N LEU A 61 -48.98 43.97 -7.69
CA LEU A 61 -49.19 42.70 -8.37
C LEU A 61 -48.40 42.62 -9.69
N ASN A 62 -48.31 43.72 -10.43
CA ASN A 62 -47.47 43.81 -11.62
C ASN A 62 -45.98 43.74 -11.29
N ARG A 63 -45.54 44.36 -10.19
CA ARG A 63 -44.17 44.25 -9.70
C ARG A 63 -43.82 42.81 -9.33
N PHE A 64 -44.66 42.16 -8.53
CA PHE A 64 -44.44 40.75 -8.16
C PHE A 64 -44.46 39.82 -9.37
N ARG A 65 -45.32 40.07 -10.37
CA ARG A 65 -45.29 39.34 -11.64
C ARG A 65 -43.98 39.53 -12.39
N ALA A 66 -43.47 40.76 -12.45
CA ALA A 66 -42.18 41.04 -13.08
C ALA A 66 -41.04 40.32 -12.33
N GLU A 67 -40.99 40.42 -11.00
CA GLU A 67 -39.99 39.73 -10.17
C GLU A 67 -40.08 38.21 -10.35
N ALA A 68 -41.28 37.61 -10.29
CA ALA A 68 -41.49 36.19 -10.55
C ALA A 68 -41.05 35.78 -11.96
N GLY A 69 -41.29 36.62 -12.97
CA GLY A 69 -40.79 36.42 -14.34
C GLY A 69 -39.26 36.44 -14.41
N THR A 70 -38.60 37.38 -13.73
CA THR A 70 -37.12 37.43 -13.69
C THR A 70 -36.52 36.24 -12.96
N LEU A 71 -37.12 35.81 -11.84
CA LEU A 71 -36.71 34.62 -11.09
C LEU A 71 -36.90 33.36 -11.93
N ARG A 72 -38.03 33.22 -12.62
CA ARG A 72 -38.28 32.11 -13.55
C ARG A 72 -37.26 32.05 -14.67
N ASN A 73 -36.93 33.19 -15.28
CA ASN A 73 -35.89 33.26 -16.32
C ASN A 73 -34.50 32.91 -15.77
N LYS A 74 -34.17 33.30 -14.52
CA LYS A 74 -32.92 32.89 -13.87
C LYS A 74 -32.88 31.39 -13.62
N VAL A 75 -33.97 30.82 -13.13
CA VAL A 75 -34.10 29.37 -12.90
C VAL A 75 -34.00 28.60 -14.22
N GLU A 76 -34.61 29.10 -15.30
CA GLU A 76 -34.53 28.48 -16.63
C GLU A 76 -33.13 28.57 -17.25
N LYS A 77 -32.41 29.68 -17.02
CA LYS A 77 -30.99 29.77 -17.40
C LYS A 77 -30.11 28.83 -16.57
N LEU A 78 -30.43 28.61 -15.29
CA LEU A 78 -29.69 27.70 -14.42
C LEU A 78 -30.02 26.22 -14.70
N SER A 79 -31.26 25.90 -15.07
CA SER A 79 -31.67 24.54 -15.42
C SER A 79 -30.97 24.02 -16.67
N GLN A 80 -30.54 24.91 -17.57
CA GLN A 80 -29.68 24.55 -18.70
C GLN A 80 -28.37 23.90 -18.24
N PHE A 81 -27.87 24.18 -17.03
CA PHE A 81 -26.64 23.59 -16.47
C PHE A 81 -26.86 22.31 -15.65
N GLN A 82 -28.07 21.75 -15.61
CA GLN A 82 -28.36 20.51 -14.88
C GLN A 82 -27.48 19.33 -15.34
N HIS A 83 -27.11 19.32 -16.62
CA HIS A 83 -26.21 18.31 -17.18
C HIS A 83 -24.80 18.37 -16.56
N ILE A 84 -24.31 19.55 -16.17
CA ILE A 84 -23.00 19.71 -15.52
C ILE A 84 -23.04 19.08 -14.12
N LEU A 85 -24.10 19.33 -13.36
CA LEU A 85 -24.27 18.74 -12.03
C LEU A 85 -24.36 17.21 -12.08
N ASN A 86 -25.03 16.67 -13.11
CA ASN A 86 -25.08 15.23 -13.36
C ASN A 86 -23.71 14.67 -13.76
N ILE A 87 -22.89 15.41 -14.52
CA ILE A 87 -21.53 15.01 -14.88
C ILE A 87 -20.62 15.04 -13.65
N GLU A 88 -20.72 16.04 -12.77
CA GLU A 88 -19.96 16.11 -11.53
C GLU A 88 -20.29 14.93 -10.60
N GLN A 89 -21.58 14.60 -10.44
CA GLN A 89 -22.00 13.40 -9.71
C GLN A 89 -21.47 12.13 -10.36
N TYR A 90 -21.54 12.02 -11.69
CA TYR A 90 -20.99 10.88 -12.42
C TYR A 90 -19.47 10.75 -12.25
N VAL A 91 -18.72 11.86 -12.32
CA VAL A 91 -17.28 11.87 -12.12
C VAL A 91 -16.93 11.48 -10.69
N ALA A 92 -17.65 12.00 -9.69
CA ALA A 92 -17.46 11.63 -8.29
C ALA A 92 -17.75 10.14 -8.04
N GLU A 93 -18.81 9.61 -8.65
CA GLU A 93 -19.14 8.18 -8.56
C GLU A 93 -18.06 7.32 -9.22
N ARG A 94 -17.57 7.72 -10.40
CA ARG A 94 -16.47 7.03 -11.09
C ARG A 94 -15.16 7.10 -10.31
N GLN A 95 -14.86 8.22 -9.68
CA GLN A 95 -13.69 8.36 -8.80
C GLN A 95 -13.77 7.40 -7.61
N ASN A 96 -14.91 7.36 -6.92
CA ASN A 96 -15.14 6.41 -5.83
C ASN A 96 -15.04 4.95 -6.30
N GLN A 97 -15.56 4.62 -7.49
CA GLN A 97 -15.43 3.27 -8.05
C GLN A 97 -13.96 2.91 -8.34
N VAL A 98 -13.18 3.84 -8.88
CA VAL A 98 -11.75 3.63 -9.14
C VAL A 98 -10.99 3.49 -7.82
N GLU A 99 -11.25 4.33 -6.83
CA GLU A 99 -10.60 4.27 -5.52
C GLU A 99 -10.91 2.95 -4.80
N ASN A 100 -12.18 2.54 -4.77
CA ASN A 100 -12.59 1.24 -4.23
C ASN A 100 -11.95 0.07 -4.97
N PHE A 101 -11.85 0.14 -6.30
CA PHE A 101 -11.22 -0.91 -7.10
C PHE A 101 -9.71 -0.99 -6.84
N VAL A 102 -9.03 0.14 -6.75
CA VAL A 102 -7.61 0.22 -6.41
C VAL A 102 -7.36 -0.34 -5.01
N GLU A 103 -8.19 0.03 -4.04
CA GLU A 103 -8.09 -0.46 -2.67
C GLU A 103 -8.36 -1.97 -2.58
N ALA A 104 -9.40 -2.48 -3.24
CA ALA A 104 -9.69 -3.91 -3.31
C ALA A 104 -8.53 -4.69 -3.97
N THR A 105 -8.01 -4.20 -5.10
CA THR A 105 -6.88 -4.82 -5.80
C THR A 105 -5.63 -4.83 -4.94
N LYS A 106 -5.38 -3.74 -4.19
CA LYS A 106 -4.25 -3.65 -3.26
C LYS A 106 -4.38 -4.68 -2.14
N ILE A 107 -5.55 -4.80 -1.53
CA ILE A 107 -5.82 -5.77 -0.46
C ILE A 107 -5.66 -7.21 -0.98
N GLU A 108 -6.17 -7.51 -2.18
CA GLU A 108 -6.00 -8.82 -2.81
C GLU A 108 -4.52 -9.12 -3.09
N ALA A 109 -3.76 -8.16 -3.62
CA ALA A 109 -2.33 -8.32 -3.88
C ALA A 109 -1.54 -8.53 -2.58
N GLU A 110 -1.83 -7.77 -1.52
CA GLU A 110 -1.22 -7.93 -0.21
C GLU A 110 -1.54 -9.31 0.39
N SER A 111 -2.80 -9.76 0.28
CA SER A 111 -3.24 -11.08 0.74
C SER A 111 -2.53 -12.22 -0.02
N LEU A 112 -2.41 -12.10 -1.34
CA LEU A 112 -1.73 -13.07 -2.18
C LEU A 112 -0.23 -13.12 -1.88
N LEU A 113 0.43 -11.96 -1.71
CA LEU A 113 1.83 -11.89 -1.28
C LEU A 113 2.04 -12.52 0.09
N GLN A 114 1.14 -12.27 1.05
CA GLN A 114 1.20 -12.90 2.37
C GLN A 114 1.01 -14.42 2.28
N GLY A 115 0.07 -14.89 1.46
CA GLY A 115 -0.16 -16.30 1.19
C GLY A 115 1.06 -16.99 0.57
N MET A 116 1.70 -16.35 -0.42
CA MET A 116 2.94 -16.84 -1.03
C MET A 116 4.08 -16.90 -0.01
N LYS A 117 4.28 -15.87 0.81
CA LYS A 117 5.30 -15.87 1.87
C LYS A 117 5.08 -17.01 2.87
N ALA A 118 3.84 -17.19 3.33
CA ALA A 118 3.50 -18.27 4.26
C ALA A 118 3.72 -19.66 3.64
N TYR A 119 3.41 -19.82 2.35
CA TYR A 119 3.67 -21.06 1.61
C TYR A 119 5.17 -21.34 1.47
N ILE A 120 5.97 -20.33 1.11
CA ILE A 120 7.44 -20.46 1.03
C ILE A 120 8.02 -20.89 2.36
N GLU A 121 7.62 -20.26 3.47
CA GLU A 121 8.08 -20.64 4.81
C GLU A 121 7.66 -22.07 5.18
N LYS A 122 6.44 -22.49 4.82
CA LYS A 122 6.00 -23.88 5.03
C LYS A 122 6.84 -24.89 4.23
N VAL A 123 7.18 -24.57 2.97
CA VAL A 123 8.03 -25.42 2.14
C VAL A 123 9.45 -25.48 2.70
N ARG A 124 10.03 -24.35 3.13
CA ARG A 124 11.33 -24.30 3.79
C ARG A 124 11.36 -25.19 5.03
N HIS A 125 10.40 -25.05 5.93
CA HIS A 125 10.29 -25.91 7.10
C HIS A 125 10.13 -27.39 6.76
N TYR A 126 9.36 -27.71 5.71
CA TYR A 126 9.22 -29.08 5.25
C TYR A 126 10.56 -29.64 4.76
N LEU A 127 11.29 -28.90 3.93
CA LEU A 127 12.60 -29.29 3.41
C LEU A 127 13.63 -29.48 4.53
N ASP A 128 13.72 -28.55 5.48
CA ASP A 128 14.60 -28.66 6.65
C ASP A 128 14.28 -29.92 7.47
N SER A 129 12.98 -30.16 7.72
CA SER A 129 12.54 -31.34 8.47
C SER A 129 12.81 -32.65 7.72
N TYR A 130 12.63 -32.63 6.39
CA TYR A 130 12.88 -33.78 5.53
C TYR A 130 14.37 -34.11 5.49
N GLU A 131 15.23 -33.11 5.32
CA GLU A 131 16.69 -33.30 5.31
C GLU A 131 17.16 -33.89 6.65
N LYS A 132 16.69 -33.34 7.77
CA LYS A 132 17.02 -33.84 9.11
C LYS A 132 16.56 -35.28 9.31
N ASN A 133 15.32 -35.59 8.93
CA ASN A 133 14.76 -36.94 9.06
C ASN A 133 15.46 -37.93 8.12
N SER A 134 15.84 -37.49 6.92
CA SER A 134 16.59 -38.30 5.96
C SER A 134 17.97 -38.66 6.50
N LYS A 135 18.72 -37.67 7.02
CA LYS A 135 20.02 -37.89 7.68
C LYS A 135 19.91 -38.87 8.85
N GLN A 136 18.90 -38.70 9.71
CA GLN A 136 18.68 -39.61 10.83
C GLN A 136 18.33 -41.03 10.39
N LYS A 137 17.48 -41.18 9.37
CA LYS A 137 17.11 -42.49 8.84
C LYS A 137 18.31 -43.21 8.25
N LEU A 138 19.12 -42.51 7.45
CA LEU A 138 20.38 -43.04 6.91
C LEU A 138 21.35 -43.45 8.03
N GLU A 139 21.43 -42.67 9.10
CA GLU A 139 22.28 -43.01 10.25
C GLU A 139 21.80 -44.28 10.95
N ILE A 140 20.49 -44.42 11.16
CA ILE A 140 19.89 -45.63 11.75
C ILE A 140 20.16 -46.84 10.85
N GLU A 141 19.89 -46.73 9.55
CA GLU A 141 20.16 -47.80 8.58
C GLU A 141 21.65 -48.18 8.56
N ALA A 142 22.56 -47.21 8.60
CA ALA A 142 23.99 -47.47 8.65
C ALA A 142 24.41 -48.16 9.97
N ARG A 143 23.83 -47.78 11.10
CA ARG A 143 24.04 -48.46 12.39
C ARG A 143 23.47 -49.87 12.40
N GLU A 144 22.32 -50.09 11.79
CA GLU A 144 21.72 -51.42 11.65
C GLU A 144 22.55 -52.32 10.72
N GLN A 145 23.12 -51.80 9.64
CA GLN A 145 23.96 -52.60 8.76
C GLN A 145 25.32 -52.92 9.41
N LEU A 146 25.97 -51.92 9.99
CA LEU A 146 27.34 -52.04 10.50
C LEU A 146 27.41 -52.55 11.95
N HIS A 147 26.29 -52.56 12.70
CA HIS A 147 26.20 -52.99 14.09
C HIS A 147 27.34 -52.39 14.96
N GLY A 148 28.11 -53.24 15.65
CA GLY A 148 29.23 -52.83 16.49
C GLY A 148 30.41 -52.24 15.71
N PHE A 149 30.50 -52.47 14.39
CA PHE A 149 31.55 -51.89 13.53
C PHE A 149 31.25 -50.46 13.09
N TYR A 150 30.05 -49.94 13.35
CA TYR A 150 29.65 -48.59 12.94
C TYR A 150 30.69 -47.53 13.37
N ASN A 151 31.09 -47.56 14.64
CA ASN A 151 32.06 -46.60 15.17
C ASN A 151 33.43 -46.73 14.50
N GLN A 152 33.87 -47.96 14.22
CA GLN A 152 35.14 -48.21 13.54
C GLN A 152 35.10 -47.75 12.08
N ALA A 153 33.99 -48.01 11.37
CA ALA A 153 33.77 -47.56 10.00
C ALA A 153 33.74 -46.03 9.92
N MET A 154 33.06 -45.35 10.86
CA MET A 154 33.04 -43.89 10.95
C MET A 154 34.45 -43.31 11.20
N GLN A 155 35.22 -43.91 12.10
CA GLN A 155 36.62 -43.51 12.33
C GLN A 155 37.47 -43.70 11.08
N GLN A 156 37.33 -44.83 10.38
CA GLN A 156 38.04 -45.09 9.14
C GLN A 156 37.65 -44.11 8.03
N GLN A 157 36.37 -43.78 7.90
CA GLN A 157 35.89 -42.77 6.96
C GLN A 157 36.49 -41.40 7.26
N ASN A 158 36.48 -40.99 8.53
CA ASN A 158 37.07 -39.73 8.97
C ASN A 158 38.58 -39.67 8.67
N LEU A 159 39.32 -40.73 8.99
CA LEU A 159 40.75 -40.82 8.68
C LEU A 159 41.01 -40.81 7.18
N THR A 160 40.16 -41.47 6.38
CA THR A 160 40.25 -41.44 4.91
C THR A 160 40.02 -40.04 4.37
N ALA A 161 39.03 -39.31 4.90
CA ALA A 161 38.76 -37.92 4.53
C ALA A 161 39.93 -36.99 4.90
N ILE A 162 40.52 -37.18 6.08
CA ILE A 162 41.72 -36.43 6.52
C ILE A 162 42.91 -36.73 5.60
N SER A 163 43.19 -38.00 5.32
CA SER A 163 44.29 -38.40 4.42
C SER A 163 44.10 -37.80 3.03
N ARG A 164 42.88 -37.85 2.48
CA ARG A 164 42.58 -37.24 1.17
C ARG A 164 42.77 -35.72 1.18
N ALA A 165 42.28 -35.04 2.22
CA ALA A 165 42.48 -33.61 2.37
C ALA A 165 43.99 -33.25 2.44
N LEU A 166 44.78 -34.04 3.17
CA LEU A 166 46.25 -33.87 3.20
C LEU A 166 46.89 -34.12 1.83
N GLU A 167 46.48 -35.18 1.13
CA GLU A 167 46.97 -35.51 -0.22
C GLU A 167 46.71 -34.36 -1.19
N HIS A 168 45.51 -33.77 -1.19
CA HIS A 168 45.21 -32.58 -2.00
C HIS A 168 46.09 -31.39 -1.64
N LYS A 169 46.34 -31.13 -0.34
CA LYS A 169 47.24 -30.04 0.08
C LYS A 169 48.71 -30.26 -0.34
N ILE A 170 49.15 -31.50 -0.46
CA ILE A 170 50.52 -31.86 -0.87
C ILE A 170 50.67 -31.84 -2.39
N ASN A 171 49.76 -32.52 -3.10
CA ASN A 171 49.85 -32.75 -4.53
C ASN A 171 49.23 -31.62 -5.37
N GLY A 172 48.47 -30.73 -4.73
CA GLY A 172 47.63 -29.75 -5.40
C GLY A 172 46.31 -30.35 -5.85
N TYR A 173 45.46 -29.50 -6.43
CA TYR A 173 44.15 -29.87 -6.93
C TYR A 173 44.28 -30.22 -8.41
N GLY A 174 43.92 -31.46 -8.77
CA GLY A 174 43.98 -31.94 -10.15
C GLY A 174 42.94 -31.28 -11.06
N SER A 175 43.01 -31.59 -12.36
CA SER A 175 42.06 -31.09 -13.36
C SER A 175 40.60 -31.49 -13.12
N GLU A 176 40.37 -32.50 -12.28
CA GLU A 176 39.04 -32.93 -11.84
C GLU A 176 38.27 -31.85 -11.05
N TYR A 177 38.99 -30.88 -10.48
CA TYR A 177 38.40 -29.74 -9.77
C TYR A 177 38.31 -28.48 -10.62
N LEU A 178 38.58 -28.57 -11.93
CA LEU A 178 38.38 -27.46 -12.86
C LEU A 178 36.88 -27.32 -13.15
N PHE A 179 36.18 -26.62 -12.27
CA PHE A 179 34.78 -26.26 -12.44
C PHE A 179 34.68 -24.74 -12.65
N PRO A 180 34.41 -24.29 -13.88
CA PRO A 180 34.26 -22.87 -14.18
C PRO A 180 33.04 -22.26 -13.48
N ALA A 181 33.03 -20.95 -13.27
CA ALA A 181 31.89 -20.28 -12.67
C ALA A 181 30.71 -20.13 -13.65
N HIS A 182 30.96 -20.08 -14.97
CA HIS A 182 29.88 -19.97 -15.97
C HIS A 182 28.92 -21.16 -15.96
N THR A 183 29.36 -22.36 -15.57
CA THR A 183 28.48 -23.54 -15.48
C THR A 183 27.42 -23.39 -14.40
N LEU A 184 27.67 -22.57 -13.37
CA LEU A 184 26.63 -22.22 -12.39
C LEU A 184 25.50 -21.41 -13.01
N LEU A 185 25.76 -20.65 -14.07
CA LEU A 185 24.70 -19.86 -14.73
C LEU A 185 23.66 -20.78 -15.37
N ASP A 186 24.06 -21.95 -15.84
CA ASP A 186 23.17 -22.94 -16.44
C ASP A 186 22.25 -23.60 -15.40
N GLU A 187 22.61 -23.53 -14.11
CA GLU A 187 21.80 -24.05 -12.99
C GLU A 187 20.78 -23.02 -12.46
N LEU A 188 20.85 -21.77 -12.90
CA LEU A 188 19.97 -20.69 -12.43
C LEU A 188 18.58 -20.75 -13.07
N ILE A 189 17.59 -20.20 -12.35
CA ILE A 189 16.23 -20.05 -12.87
C ILE A 189 16.20 -18.98 -13.97
N ASP A 190 15.37 -19.19 -14.99
CA ASP A 190 15.12 -18.22 -16.06
C ASP A 190 14.80 -16.82 -15.50
N GLY A 191 15.55 -15.82 -15.98
CA GLY A 191 15.38 -14.42 -15.58
C GLY A 191 16.20 -13.98 -14.37
N TYR A 192 16.94 -14.87 -13.72
CA TYR A 192 17.88 -14.51 -12.65
C TYR A 192 19.04 -13.66 -13.20
N ASP A 193 19.29 -12.50 -12.59
CA ASP A 193 20.25 -11.52 -13.12
C ASP A 193 21.45 -11.22 -12.18
N HIS A 194 22.31 -10.28 -12.62
CA HIS A 194 23.44 -9.77 -11.84
C HIS A 194 23.03 -9.08 -10.51
N ILE A 195 21.97 -8.27 -10.51
CA ILE A 195 21.40 -7.62 -9.32
C ILE A 195 20.93 -8.67 -8.33
N ASP A 196 20.19 -9.69 -8.78
CA ASP A 196 19.73 -10.79 -7.92
C ASP A 196 20.92 -11.54 -7.29
N SER A 197 21.95 -11.82 -8.08
CA SER A 197 23.20 -12.45 -7.60
C SER A 197 23.89 -11.61 -6.53
N ALA A 198 23.97 -10.29 -6.75
CA ALA A 198 24.62 -9.37 -5.82
C ALA A 198 23.83 -9.23 -4.51
N LEU A 199 22.49 -9.17 -4.59
CA LEU A 199 21.61 -9.15 -3.43
C LEU A 199 21.72 -10.45 -2.62
N HIS A 200 21.77 -11.60 -3.28
CA HIS A 200 21.94 -12.89 -2.62
C HIS A 200 23.29 -13.00 -1.93
N LEU A 201 24.37 -12.56 -2.59
CA LEU A 201 25.71 -12.51 -1.98
C LEU A 201 25.74 -11.64 -0.71
N ASP A 202 25.07 -10.47 -0.73
CA ASP A 202 24.96 -9.61 0.45
C ASP A 202 24.15 -10.29 1.56
N GLU A 203 23.07 -10.99 1.22
CA GLU A 203 22.29 -11.78 2.18
C GLU A 203 23.15 -12.86 2.84
N VAL A 204 23.93 -13.62 2.07
CA VAL A 204 24.83 -14.65 2.57
C VAL A 204 25.89 -14.06 3.51
N ARG A 205 26.51 -12.94 3.13
CA ARG A 205 27.47 -12.22 3.99
C ARG A 205 26.85 -11.75 5.29
N ARG A 206 25.61 -11.28 5.26
CA ARG A 206 24.86 -10.94 6.47
C ARG A 206 24.58 -12.17 7.34
N LYS A 207 24.23 -13.32 6.75
CA LYS A 207 24.07 -14.59 7.49
C LYS A 207 25.38 -15.03 8.15
N ILE A 208 26.51 -14.93 7.45
CA ILE A 208 27.84 -15.24 7.99
C ILE A 208 28.15 -14.35 9.21
N LYS A 209 27.96 -13.03 9.06
CA LYS A 209 28.18 -12.08 10.16
C LYS A 209 27.29 -12.40 11.37
N ASN A 210 25.99 -12.64 11.12
CA ASN A 210 25.06 -13.01 12.19
C ASN A 210 25.46 -14.31 12.88
N ALA A 211 25.91 -15.33 12.15
CA ALA A 211 26.36 -16.59 12.73
C ALA A 211 27.56 -16.40 13.65
N ILE A 212 28.52 -15.55 13.27
CA ILE A 212 29.69 -15.18 14.08
C ILE A 212 29.27 -14.42 15.33
N ASP A 213 28.45 -13.37 15.19
CA ASP A 213 28.01 -12.51 16.30
C ASP A 213 27.25 -13.32 17.37
N HIS A 214 26.43 -14.30 16.95
CA HIS A 214 25.65 -15.16 17.85
C HIS A 214 26.38 -16.44 18.27
N HIS A 215 27.67 -16.59 17.94
CA HIS A 215 28.48 -17.76 18.30
C HIS A 215 27.91 -19.10 17.78
N GLY A 216 27.12 -19.07 16.70
CA GLY A 216 26.47 -20.25 16.10
C GLY A 216 27.34 -20.99 15.08
N VAL A 217 28.61 -20.62 14.97
CA VAL A 217 29.57 -21.11 13.96
C VAL A 217 30.20 -22.45 14.30
N GLY A 218 30.24 -22.82 15.57
CA GLY A 218 30.99 -24.00 16.03
C GLY A 218 30.71 -24.33 17.50
N ASP A 219 31.40 -25.35 17.97
CA ASP A 219 31.23 -25.91 19.31
C ASP A 219 32.57 -26.36 19.90
N CYS A 220 32.63 -26.51 21.23
CA CYS A 220 33.83 -26.92 21.96
C CYS A 220 33.48 -27.47 23.35
N ASP A 221 34.19 -28.51 23.77
CA ASP A 221 33.95 -29.25 25.01
C ASP A 221 34.57 -28.60 26.26
N TYR A 222 35.10 -27.37 26.16
CA TYR A 222 35.53 -26.63 27.34
C TYR A 222 34.34 -26.33 28.26
N VAL A 223 34.45 -26.75 29.52
CA VAL A 223 33.45 -26.48 30.56
C VAL A 223 33.38 -24.98 30.90
N GLU A 224 34.54 -24.32 30.94
CA GLU A 224 34.62 -22.88 31.21
C GLU A 224 34.20 -22.09 29.98
N GLU A 225 33.13 -21.30 30.13
CA GLU A 225 32.53 -20.51 29.04
C GLU A 225 33.55 -19.62 28.32
N LYS A 226 34.37 -18.85 29.06
CA LYS A 226 35.36 -17.96 28.45
C LYS A 226 36.34 -18.72 27.56
N ARG A 227 36.82 -19.88 28.00
CA ARG A 227 37.73 -20.73 27.22
C ARG A 227 37.02 -21.33 26.01
N ARG A 228 35.78 -21.79 26.18
CA ARG A 228 34.94 -22.31 25.11
C ARG A 228 34.73 -21.27 24.01
N LEU A 229 34.27 -20.07 24.36
CA LEU A 229 34.05 -18.98 23.41
C LEU A 229 35.35 -18.57 22.71
N SER A 230 36.47 -18.52 23.45
CA SER A 230 37.78 -18.20 22.86
C SER A 230 38.27 -19.27 21.88
N ALA A 231 38.07 -20.55 22.19
CA ALA A 231 38.45 -21.65 21.31
C ALA A 231 37.59 -21.66 20.03
N ILE A 232 36.27 -21.49 20.16
CA ILE A 232 35.36 -21.36 19.02
C ILE A 232 35.77 -20.17 18.15
N ALA A 233 36.01 -19.01 18.75
CA ALA A 233 36.45 -17.82 18.03
C ALA A 233 37.76 -18.05 17.29
N LEU A 234 38.75 -18.70 17.91
CA LEU A 234 40.04 -18.99 17.28
C LEU A 234 39.89 -19.87 16.03
N VAL A 235 39.21 -21.01 16.16
CA VAL A 235 39.00 -21.93 15.03
C VAL A 235 38.19 -21.25 13.92
N THR A 236 37.20 -20.44 14.30
CA THR A 236 36.38 -19.66 13.36
C THR A 236 37.23 -18.64 12.60
N HIS A 237 38.11 -17.91 13.29
CA HIS A 237 39.02 -16.96 12.66
C HIS A 237 39.97 -17.64 11.68
N VAL A 238 40.52 -18.80 12.04
CA VAL A 238 41.39 -19.57 11.15
C VAL A 238 40.63 -20.00 9.89
N PHE A 239 39.43 -20.56 10.04
CA PHE A 239 38.62 -20.99 8.91
C PHE A 239 38.18 -19.82 8.01
N ASN A 240 37.71 -18.72 8.60
CA ASN A 240 37.35 -17.52 7.84
C ASN A 240 38.54 -16.94 7.09
N SER A 241 39.72 -16.91 7.70
CA SER A 241 40.94 -16.42 7.03
C SER A 241 41.28 -17.24 5.78
N LYS A 242 41.05 -18.57 5.82
CA LYS A 242 41.19 -19.44 4.64
C LYS A 242 40.14 -19.14 3.59
N ALA A 243 38.89 -19.01 4.00
CA ALA A 243 37.80 -18.71 3.09
C ALA A 243 37.96 -17.33 2.42
N ASP A 244 38.43 -16.32 3.16
CA ASP A 244 38.72 -14.98 2.63
C ASP A 244 39.92 -15.00 1.67
N LEU A 245 40.94 -15.80 1.97
CA LEU A 245 42.05 -16.04 1.06
C LEU A 245 41.54 -16.65 -0.26
N TYR A 246 40.63 -17.62 -0.20
CA TYR A 246 40.07 -18.24 -1.40
C TYR A 246 39.19 -17.28 -2.20
N LEU A 247 38.35 -16.48 -1.55
CA LEU A 247 37.61 -15.39 -2.20
C LEU A 247 38.54 -14.41 -2.91
N SER A 248 39.67 -14.05 -2.31
CA SER A 248 40.65 -13.13 -2.92
C SER A 248 41.35 -13.71 -4.17
N ARG A 249 41.34 -15.03 -4.32
CA ARG A 249 41.97 -15.79 -5.43
C ARG A 249 40.96 -16.28 -6.46
N LEU A 250 39.68 -15.95 -6.28
CA LEU A 250 38.60 -16.38 -7.14
C LEU A 250 38.76 -15.82 -8.55
N ARG A 251 38.64 -16.72 -9.53
CA ARG A 251 38.64 -16.46 -10.96
C ARG A 251 37.51 -17.26 -11.60
N HIS A 252 37.25 -16.97 -12.87
CA HIS A 252 36.25 -17.61 -13.71
C HIS A 252 36.44 -19.12 -13.88
N ASP A 253 37.67 -19.63 -13.75
CA ASP A 253 38.04 -21.00 -14.10
C ASP A 253 38.34 -21.91 -12.90
N ASN A 254 38.46 -21.36 -11.69
CA ASN A 254 39.00 -22.08 -10.53
C ASN A 254 38.02 -22.26 -9.37
N LEU A 255 36.71 -22.04 -9.59
CA LEU A 255 35.72 -22.15 -8.53
C LEU A 255 35.72 -23.55 -7.89
N GLY A 256 35.76 -24.61 -8.69
CA GLY A 256 35.79 -25.99 -8.18
C GLY A 256 36.98 -26.27 -7.28
N GLU A 257 38.18 -25.83 -7.68
CA GLU A 257 39.40 -25.94 -6.88
C GLU A 257 39.25 -25.22 -5.55
N LEU A 258 38.69 -24.00 -5.54
CA LEU A 258 38.52 -23.22 -4.33
C LEU A 258 37.44 -23.80 -3.38
N ILE A 259 36.37 -24.37 -3.94
CA ILE A 259 35.35 -25.10 -3.19
C ILE A 259 36.01 -26.31 -2.49
N GLN A 260 36.72 -27.15 -3.24
CA GLN A 260 37.37 -28.33 -2.65
C GLN A 260 38.44 -27.92 -1.64
N SER A 261 39.21 -26.86 -1.95
CA SER A 261 40.24 -26.32 -1.06
C SER A 261 39.69 -25.91 0.30
N LEU A 262 38.53 -25.26 0.31
CA LEU A 262 37.86 -24.84 1.53
C LEU A 262 37.27 -26.03 2.30
N GLN A 263 36.71 -27.01 1.61
CA GLN A 263 36.21 -28.24 2.23
C GLN A 263 37.33 -29.04 2.90
N ASP A 264 38.49 -29.15 2.25
CA ASP A 264 39.66 -29.81 2.83
C ASP A 264 40.18 -29.06 4.06
N ASP A 265 40.26 -27.72 3.99
CA ASP A 265 40.66 -26.90 5.14
C ASP A 265 39.66 -27.07 6.30
N PHE A 266 38.35 -27.17 6.03
CA PHE A 266 37.35 -27.47 7.06
C PHE A 266 37.62 -28.81 7.76
N ILE A 267 37.88 -29.87 6.99
CA ILE A 267 38.19 -31.20 7.53
C ILE A 267 39.44 -31.13 8.42
N LEU A 268 40.51 -30.52 7.92
CA LEU A 268 41.80 -30.45 8.63
C LEU A 268 41.71 -29.57 9.87
N ILE A 269 41.06 -28.41 9.79
CA ILE A 269 40.88 -27.51 10.93
C ILE A 269 40.07 -28.20 12.03
N ASN A 270 38.98 -28.89 11.70
CA ASN A 270 38.21 -29.66 12.67
C ASN A 270 39.00 -30.84 13.26
N HIS A 271 39.83 -31.50 12.46
CA HIS A 271 40.73 -32.55 12.93
C HIS A 271 41.74 -32.01 13.94
N TYR A 272 42.44 -30.91 13.63
CA TYR A 272 43.40 -30.28 14.55
C TYR A 272 42.71 -29.69 15.79
N GLY A 273 41.50 -29.18 15.62
CA GLY A 273 40.65 -28.67 16.69
C GLY A 273 40.31 -29.72 17.76
N ALA A 274 40.38 -31.02 17.44
CA ALA A 274 40.21 -32.10 18.40
C ALA A 274 41.21 -32.00 19.57
N ALA A 275 42.43 -31.54 19.33
CA ALA A 275 43.44 -31.32 20.36
C ALA A 275 43.11 -30.16 21.32
N PHE A 276 42.19 -29.28 20.92
CA PHE A 276 41.77 -28.09 21.66
C PHE A 276 40.35 -28.27 22.22
N SER A 277 40.13 -29.35 22.98
CA SER A 277 38.82 -29.71 23.54
C SER A 277 37.73 -29.79 22.48
N TYR A 278 38.01 -30.53 21.39
CA TYR A 278 37.06 -30.73 20.29
C TYR A 278 36.46 -29.44 19.72
N ALA A 279 37.26 -28.37 19.67
CA ALA A 279 36.87 -27.13 19.01
C ALA A 279 36.64 -27.39 17.52
N ARG A 280 35.42 -27.17 17.03
CA ARG A 280 35.00 -27.55 15.67
C ARG A 280 34.07 -26.52 15.07
N ILE A 281 34.12 -26.39 13.75
CA ILE A 281 33.19 -25.61 12.94
C ILE A 281 32.02 -26.49 12.51
N HIS A 282 30.81 -25.95 12.56
CA HIS A 282 29.62 -26.62 12.07
C HIS A 282 29.59 -26.68 10.54
N GLU A 283 29.04 -27.76 10.01
CA GLU A 283 28.82 -27.93 8.57
C GLU A 283 27.90 -26.82 8.01
N SER A 284 26.94 -26.32 8.79
CA SER A 284 26.11 -25.17 8.42
C SER A 284 26.93 -23.91 8.11
N PHE A 285 28.03 -23.69 8.85
CA PHE A 285 28.91 -22.54 8.62
C PHE A 285 29.83 -22.75 7.41
N LEU A 286 30.30 -23.98 7.18
CA LEU A 286 30.97 -24.36 5.93
C LEU A 286 30.05 -24.06 4.73
N ASN A 287 28.78 -24.47 4.80
CA ASN A 287 27.82 -24.28 3.71
C ASN A 287 27.62 -22.79 3.39
N LEU A 288 27.53 -21.91 4.40
CA LEU A 288 27.46 -20.46 4.18
C LEU A 288 28.70 -19.92 3.45
N ARG A 289 29.91 -20.39 3.81
CA ARG A 289 31.15 -19.95 3.15
C ARG A 289 31.31 -20.51 1.72
N LEU A 290 30.83 -21.72 1.48
CA LEU A 290 30.76 -22.29 0.13
C LEU A 290 29.74 -21.55 -0.74
N GLU A 291 28.59 -21.20 -0.17
CA GLU A 291 27.58 -20.38 -0.83
C GLU A 291 28.15 -19.00 -1.20
N GLU A 292 28.87 -18.35 -0.29
CA GLU A 292 29.54 -17.08 -0.58
C GLU A 292 30.51 -17.19 -1.76
N LEU A 293 31.35 -18.24 -1.81
CA LEU A 293 32.26 -18.48 -2.94
C LEU A 293 31.51 -18.64 -4.26
N LYS A 294 30.43 -19.42 -4.28
CA LYS A 294 29.61 -19.65 -5.49
C LYS A 294 28.97 -18.35 -5.99
N PHE A 295 28.35 -17.58 -5.10
CA PHE A 295 27.68 -16.33 -5.51
C PHE A 295 28.66 -15.20 -5.81
N ALA A 296 29.83 -15.17 -5.18
CA ALA A 296 30.91 -14.28 -5.60
C ALA A 296 31.38 -14.60 -7.03
N ALA A 297 31.43 -15.88 -7.39
CA ALA A 297 31.82 -16.33 -8.73
C ALA A 297 30.74 -15.95 -9.76
N LEU A 298 29.46 -16.13 -9.42
CA LEU A 298 28.34 -15.69 -10.26
C LEU A 298 28.37 -14.19 -10.55
N VAL A 299 28.59 -13.36 -9.53
CA VAL A 299 28.72 -11.90 -9.71
C VAL A 299 29.89 -11.55 -10.63
N LEU A 300 31.02 -12.26 -10.49
CA LEU A 300 32.19 -12.09 -11.35
C LEU A 300 31.85 -12.40 -12.82
N GLU A 301 31.18 -13.53 -13.09
CA GLU A 301 30.75 -13.97 -14.42
C GLU A 301 29.78 -13.00 -15.09
N PHE A 302 28.77 -12.54 -14.35
CA PHE A 302 27.80 -11.59 -14.88
C PHE A 302 28.47 -10.26 -15.26
N LYS A 303 29.43 -9.80 -14.46
CA LYS A 303 30.20 -8.58 -14.76
C LYS A 303 31.03 -8.73 -16.03
N GLU A 304 31.65 -9.89 -16.25
CA GLU A 304 32.41 -10.17 -17.46
C GLU A 304 31.51 -10.20 -18.70
N LYS A 305 30.38 -10.92 -18.64
CA LYS A 305 29.39 -10.95 -19.74
C LYS A 305 28.91 -9.54 -20.12
N GLN A 306 28.69 -8.65 -19.14
CA GLN A 306 28.32 -7.26 -19.41
C GLN A 306 29.43 -6.49 -20.12
N GLN A 307 30.69 -6.66 -19.71
CA GLN A 307 31.84 -6.01 -20.34
C GLN A 307 32.06 -6.51 -21.78
N GLU A 308 31.91 -7.81 -22.03
CA GLU A 308 31.99 -8.38 -23.36
C GLU A 308 30.90 -7.83 -24.29
N GLN A 309 29.66 -7.73 -23.80
CA GLN A 309 28.54 -7.17 -24.56
C GLN A 309 28.79 -5.70 -24.91
N GLN A 310 29.28 -4.90 -23.95
CA GLN A 310 29.64 -3.50 -24.20
C GLN A 310 30.76 -3.37 -25.24
N THR A 311 31.79 -4.21 -25.16
CA THR A 311 32.91 -4.21 -26.12
C THR A 311 32.42 -4.57 -27.53
N LYS A 312 31.58 -5.60 -27.67
CA LYS A 312 30.99 -5.98 -28.97
C LYS A 312 30.13 -4.87 -29.58
N MET A 313 29.34 -4.17 -28.77
CA MET A 313 28.56 -3.02 -29.22
C MET A 313 29.45 -1.87 -29.71
N GLN A 314 30.56 -1.58 -29.01
CA GLN A 314 31.50 -0.53 -29.42
C GLN A 314 32.23 -0.85 -30.73
N VAL A 315 32.65 -2.09 -30.93
CA VAL A 315 33.27 -2.55 -32.18
C VAL A 315 32.28 -2.44 -33.34
N HIS A 316 31.03 -2.89 -33.15
CA HIS A 316 30.01 -2.80 -34.19
C HIS A 316 29.66 -1.36 -34.57
N MET A 317 29.73 -0.40 -33.63
CA MET A 317 29.55 1.04 -33.91
C MET A 317 30.77 1.70 -34.57
N MET A 318 31.96 1.10 -34.53
CA MET A 318 33.16 1.60 -35.25
C MET A 318 33.28 1.03 -36.66
N GLU A 319 32.71 -0.16 -36.92
CA GLU A 319 32.81 -0.85 -38.21
C GLU A 319 31.63 -0.59 -39.15
N GLY A 320 30.53 0.01 -38.67
CA GLY A 320 29.36 0.42 -39.46
C GLY A 320 29.32 1.91 -39.74
#